data_AF-A0A3M0X9I4-F1
#
_entry.id   AF-A0A3M0X9I4-F1
#
_cell.length_a   1.000
_cell.length_b   1.000
_cell.length_c   1.000
_cell.angle_alpha   90.00
_cell.angle_beta   90.00
_cell.angle_gamma   90.00
#
_symmetry.space_group_name_H-M   'P 1'
#
loop_
_entity.id
_entity.type
_entity.pdbx_description
1 polymer ?
#
loop_
_entity_poly.entity_id
_entity_poly.type
_entity_poly.pdbx_seq_one_letter_code
_entity_poly.pdbx_strand_id
1 'polypeptide(L)'
;MEKTVIILTGPTCVGKTSLSIELAMALDTEIISADSMLIYRSMDIATAKPTKEEMGNIKHHLIDILEPNECFSAGRFREMAIPIIDELHNRGKIPLLVGGTGLYIRSLTKGIFEGPDADWELRKELMDREKREGEGFLYNYLKTIDPEAALKIHHRDLRRTIRAIEVFLLSKRRFSHMLSKTDRTPYDFIKICLYRDRRELYRLIDERVDHMMDRGLIEETKELLRRHPNMVAM
;
A
#
# COMPACT_ATOMS: atom_id res chain seq x y z
N MET A 1 17.31 6.58 -23.26
CA MET A 1 15.85 6.33 -23.38
C MET A 1 15.19 6.96 -22.17
N GLU A 2 14.03 7.58 -22.34
CA GLU A 2 13.20 8.00 -21.21
C GLU A 2 12.94 6.78 -20.31
N LYS A 3 13.10 6.96 -18.98
CA LYS A 3 12.93 5.87 -18.00
C LYS A 3 11.45 5.65 -17.74
N THR A 4 10.74 5.11 -18.73
CA THR A 4 9.29 4.94 -18.70
C THR A 4 8.86 3.83 -17.75
N VAL A 5 7.83 4.08 -16.95
CA VAL A 5 7.17 3.09 -16.09
C VAL A 5 5.67 3.10 -16.38
N ILE A 6 5.11 1.93 -16.70
CA ILE A 6 3.67 1.78 -16.91
C ILE A 6 3.03 1.44 -15.57
N ILE A 7 1.97 2.16 -15.22
CA ILE A 7 1.16 1.90 -14.03
C ILE A 7 -0.21 1.43 -14.49
N LEU A 8 -0.56 0.18 -14.17
CA LEU A 8 -1.90 -0.36 -14.32
C LEU A 8 -2.61 -0.39 -12.96
N THR A 9 -3.63 0.45 -12.81
CA THR A 9 -4.39 0.59 -11.56
C THR A 9 -5.89 0.55 -11.81
N GLY A 10 -6.67 0.53 -10.73
CA GLY A 10 -8.12 0.41 -10.76
C GLY A 10 -8.66 -0.35 -9.55
N PRO A 11 -9.98 -0.35 -9.34
CA PRO A 11 -10.59 -0.99 -8.18
C PRO A 11 -10.42 -2.51 -8.19
N THR A 12 -10.68 -3.13 -7.04
CA THR A 12 -10.72 -4.61 -6.90
C THR A 12 -11.78 -5.20 -7.84
N CYS A 13 -11.54 -6.39 -8.41
CA CYS A 13 -12.40 -7.07 -9.40
C CYS A 13 -12.56 -6.39 -10.78
N VAL A 14 -11.81 -5.33 -11.08
CA VAL A 14 -11.85 -4.68 -12.41
C VAL A 14 -11.07 -5.43 -13.51
N GLY A 15 -10.38 -6.53 -13.18
CA GLY A 15 -9.63 -7.34 -14.15
C GLY A 15 -8.14 -6.97 -14.31
N LYS A 16 -7.53 -6.26 -13.35
CA LYS A 16 -6.11 -5.85 -13.42
C LYS A 16 -5.14 -7.00 -13.68
N THR A 17 -5.30 -8.12 -12.97
CA THR A 17 -4.35 -9.24 -13.03
C THR A 17 -4.29 -9.85 -14.44
N SER A 18 -5.44 -10.23 -15.00
CA SER A 18 -5.52 -10.79 -16.36
C SER A 18 -4.93 -9.83 -17.40
N LEU A 19 -5.32 -8.55 -17.39
CA LEU A 19 -4.75 -7.59 -18.33
C LEU A 19 -3.24 -7.37 -18.13
N SER A 20 -2.77 -7.38 -16.87
CA SER A 20 -1.34 -7.21 -16.60
C SER A 20 -0.49 -8.33 -17.16
N ILE A 21 -1.00 -9.57 -17.14
CA ILE A 21 -0.32 -10.75 -17.66
C ILE A 21 -0.20 -10.63 -19.18
N GLU A 22 -1.30 -10.32 -19.86
CA GLU A 22 -1.31 -10.11 -21.33
C GLU A 22 -0.35 -8.98 -21.74
N LEU A 23 -0.39 -7.86 -21.01
CA LEU A 23 0.49 -6.72 -21.27
C LEU A 23 1.97 -7.06 -21.01
N ALA A 24 2.26 -7.82 -19.96
CA ALA A 24 3.61 -8.23 -19.64
C ALA A 24 4.21 -9.16 -20.71
N MET A 25 3.41 -10.09 -21.25
CA MET A 25 3.82 -10.94 -22.37
C MET A 25 4.07 -10.12 -23.64
N ALA A 26 3.15 -9.21 -23.99
CA ALA A 26 3.26 -8.39 -25.20
C ALA A 26 4.48 -7.45 -25.18
N LEU A 27 4.91 -7.01 -23.99
CA LEU A 27 6.04 -6.10 -23.80
C LEU A 27 7.35 -6.81 -23.41
N ASP A 28 7.35 -8.14 -23.28
CA ASP A 28 8.47 -8.92 -22.71
C ASP A 28 9.01 -8.31 -21.40
N THR A 29 8.10 -7.99 -20.47
CA THR A 29 8.42 -7.29 -19.24
C THR A 29 8.02 -8.06 -17.98
N GLU A 30 8.33 -7.48 -16.84
CA GLU A 30 8.07 -8.03 -15.51
C GLU A 30 7.14 -7.10 -14.74
N ILE A 31 6.38 -7.71 -13.82
CA ILE A 31 5.35 -7.02 -13.06
C ILE A 31 5.89 -6.68 -11.67
N ILE A 32 5.68 -5.45 -11.22
CA ILE A 32 5.94 -5.03 -9.84
C ILE A 32 4.58 -4.84 -9.15
N SER A 33 4.31 -5.66 -8.13
CA SER A 33 3.07 -5.56 -7.36
C SER A 33 3.03 -4.31 -6.49
N ALA A 34 2.06 -3.43 -6.74
CA ALA A 34 1.71 -2.27 -5.92
C ALA A 34 0.42 -2.54 -5.12
N ASP A 35 0.35 -3.71 -4.49
CA ASP A 35 -0.74 -4.13 -3.61
C ASP A 35 -0.21 -4.36 -2.20
N SER A 36 -0.86 -3.80 -1.19
CA SER A 36 -0.40 -3.88 0.20
C SER A 36 -0.68 -5.22 0.88
N MET A 37 -1.45 -6.10 0.24
CA MET A 37 -1.81 -7.40 0.80
C MET A 37 -1.09 -8.56 0.11
N LEU A 38 -0.79 -8.44 -1.19
CA LEU A 38 -0.05 -9.48 -1.94
C LEU A 38 1.40 -9.67 -1.46
N ILE A 39 1.95 -8.71 -0.73
CA ILE A 39 3.30 -8.76 -0.15
C ILE A 39 3.46 -9.87 0.90
N TYR A 40 2.37 -10.32 1.53
CA TYR A 40 2.38 -11.22 2.66
C TYR A 40 2.30 -12.69 2.25
N ARG A 41 3.22 -13.49 2.78
CA ARG A 41 3.25 -14.95 2.63
C ARG A 41 2.03 -15.59 3.27
N SER A 42 1.59 -16.70 2.70
CA SER A 42 0.48 -17.52 3.23
C SER A 42 -0.88 -16.82 3.33
N MET A 43 -1.03 -15.64 2.71
CA MET A 43 -2.29 -14.91 2.56
C MET A 43 -2.68 -14.94 1.08
N ASP A 44 -3.12 -16.08 0.58
CA ASP A 44 -3.28 -16.33 -0.85
C ASP A 44 -4.74 -16.14 -1.29
N ILE A 45 -5.67 -16.78 -0.58
CA ILE A 45 -7.11 -16.75 -0.88
C ILE A 45 -7.68 -15.38 -0.53
N ALA A 46 -7.47 -14.89 0.69
CA ALA A 46 -8.02 -13.62 1.18
C ALA A 46 -7.62 -12.41 0.32
N THR A 47 -6.46 -12.49 -0.32
CA THR A 47 -5.87 -11.40 -1.10
C THR A 47 -6.10 -11.53 -2.59
N ALA A 48 -6.75 -12.62 -3.04
CA ALA A 48 -6.84 -13.01 -4.44
C ALA A 48 -5.47 -13.00 -5.13
N LYS A 49 -4.47 -13.60 -4.47
CA LYS A 49 -3.11 -13.70 -5.00
C LYS A 49 -3.13 -14.53 -6.28
N PRO A 50 -2.49 -14.04 -7.38
CA PRO A 50 -2.41 -14.83 -8.58
C PRO A 50 -1.68 -16.14 -8.28
N THR A 51 -2.22 -17.23 -8.81
CA THR A 51 -1.59 -18.55 -8.76
C THR A 51 -0.38 -18.60 -9.68
N LYS A 52 0.53 -19.56 -9.45
CA LYS A 52 1.68 -19.78 -10.34
C LYS A 52 1.25 -20.05 -11.78
N GLU A 53 0.11 -20.71 -11.97
CA GLU A 53 -0.46 -20.98 -13.28
C GLU A 53 -0.90 -19.68 -13.98
N GLU A 54 -1.62 -18.79 -13.27
CA GLU A 54 -2.01 -17.48 -13.80
C GLU A 54 -0.80 -16.59 -14.10
N MET A 55 0.23 -16.59 -13.25
CA MET A 55 1.45 -15.82 -13.49
C MET A 55 2.24 -16.35 -14.71
N GLY A 56 2.08 -17.63 -15.05
CA GLY A 56 2.86 -18.30 -16.10
C GLY A 56 4.36 -18.14 -15.85
N ASN A 57 5.09 -17.70 -16.88
CA ASN A 57 6.54 -17.43 -16.82
C ASN A 57 6.88 -15.97 -16.49
N ILE A 58 5.90 -15.11 -16.20
CA ILE A 58 6.16 -13.71 -15.90
C ILE A 58 6.61 -13.59 -14.46
N LYS A 59 7.72 -12.87 -14.23
CA LYS A 59 8.17 -12.57 -12.88
C LYS A 59 7.29 -11.47 -12.27
N HIS A 60 6.66 -11.79 -11.13
CA HIS A 60 6.00 -10.83 -10.27
C HIS A 60 6.90 -10.49 -9.08
N HIS A 61 7.30 -9.23 -8.97
CA HIS A 61 8.08 -8.71 -7.86
C HIS A 61 7.18 -8.20 -6.74
N LEU A 62 7.71 -8.17 -5.51
CA LEU A 62 7.02 -7.68 -4.31
C LEU A 62 5.73 -8.47 -3.99
N ILE A 63 5.74 -9.77 -4.26
CA ILE A 63 4.75 -10.75 -3.79
C ILE A 63 5.47 -11.73 -2.87
N ASP A 64 4.84 -12.15 -1.77
CA ASP A 64 5.41 -13.12 -0.82
C ASP A 64 6.79 -12.73 -0.28
N ILE A 65 6.98 -11.44 0.01
CA ILE A 65 8.25 -10.90 0.50
C ILE A 65 8.31 -10.74 2.02
N LEU A 66 7.16 -10.77 2.71
CA LEU A 66 7.06 -10.56 4.15
C LEU A 66 6.19 -11.62 4.83
N GLU A 67 6.44 -11.86 6.11
CA GLU A 67 5.55 -12.59 7.00
C GLU A 67 4.38 -11.70 7.46
N PRO A 68 3.18 -12.26 7.75
CA PRO A 68 2.00 -11.49 8.16
C PRO A 68 2.14 -10.63 9.44
N ASN A 69 3.16 -10.89 10.27
CA ASN A 69 3.46 -10.09 11.47
C ASN A 69 4.43 -8.92 11.19
N GLU A 70 4.94 -8.79 9.96
CA GLU A 70 5.85 -7.71 9.59
C GLU A 70 5.11 -6.45 9.12
N CYS A 71 5.62 -5.30 9.53
CA CYS A 71 5.08 -4.01 9.09
C CYS A 71 5.62 -3.63 7.71
N PHE A 72 4.73 -3.15 6.85
CA PHE A 72 5.10 -2.56 5.57
C PHE A 72 4.51 -1.17 5.39
N SER A 73 5.28 -0.28 4.76
CA SER A 73 4.91 1.13 4.59
C SER A 73 5.10 1.56 3.14
N ALA A 74 4.46 2.66 2.77
CA ALA A 74 4.64 3.25 1.44
C ALA A 74 6.06 3.77 1.19
N GLY A 75 6.83 4.05 2.26
CA GLY A 75 8.26 4.36 2.19
C GLY A 75 9.07 3.11 1.83
N ARG A 76 8.88 2.01 2.57
CA ARG A 76 9.53 0.72 2.27
C ARG A 76 9.19 0.20 0.88
N PHE A 77 7.93 0.34 0.45
CA PHE A 77 7.54 0.02 -0.93
C PHE A 77 8.37 0.81 -1.95
N ARG A 78 8.51 2.13 -1.77
CA ARG A 78 9.28 3.00 -2.66
C ARG A 78 10.75 2.57 -2.71
N GLU A 79 11.36 2.32 -1.54
CA GLU A 79 12.75 1.87 -1.40
C GLU A 79 13.00 0.53 -2.10
N MET A 80 12.04 -0.40 -2.03
CA MET A 80 12.16 -1.71 -2.68
C MET A 80 11.85 -1.66 -4.18
N ALA A 81 10.91 -0.81 -4.61
CA ALA A 81 10.49 -0.75 -6.01
C ALA A 81 11.52 -0.04 -6.92
N ILE A 82 12.21 0.99 -6.42
CA ILE A 82 13.17 1.78 -7.21
C ILE A 82 14.31 0.91 -7.79
N PRO A 83 15.02 0.08 -6.99
CA PRO A 83 16.07 -0.79 -7.52
C PRO A 83 15.57 -1.77 -8.60
N ILE A 84 14.35 -2.29 -8.44
CA ILE A 84 13.75 -3.23 -9.40
C ILE A 84 13.44 -2.51 -10.72
N ILE A 85 12.89 -1.29 -10.65
CA ILE A 85 12.62 -0.44 -11.82
C ILE A 85 13.92 -0.15 -12.58
N ASP A 86 14.97 0.28 -11.87
CA ASP A 86 16.26 0.59 -12.48
C ASP A 86 16.93 -0.65 -13.08
N GLU A 87 16.86 -1.81 -12.41
CA GLU A 87 17.34 -3.10 -12.94
C GLU A 87 16.62 -3.49 -14.24
N LEU A 88 15.30 -3.34 -14.29
CA LEU A 88 14.50 -3.63 -15.47
C LEU A 88 14.85 -2.71 -16.64
N HIS A 89 14.99 -1.41 -16.38
CA HIS A 89 15.45 -0.44 -17.39
C HIS A 89 16.84 -0.80 -17.92
N ASN A 90 17.76 -1.21 -17.04
CA ASN A 90 19.11 -1.64 -17.44
C ASN A 90 19.09 -2.91 -18.30
N ARG A 91 18.08 -3.76 -18.15
CA ARG A 91 17.82 -4.93 -19.01
C ARG A 91 17.04 -4.60 -20.28
N GLY A 92 16.74 -3.32 -20.54
CA GLY A 92 15.99 -2.86 -21.71
C GLY A 92 14.48 -3.12 -21.63
N LYS A 93 13.96 -3.46 -20.44
CA LYS A 93 12.53 -3.73 -20.21
C LYS A 93 11.80 -2.47 -19.75
N ILE A 94 10.50 -2.39 -20.03
CA ILE A 94 9.61 -1.31 -19.52
C ILE A 94 8.86 -1.83 -18.29
N PRO A 95 9.20 -1.40 -17.06
CA PRO A 95 8.56 -1.91 -15.84
C PRO A 95 7.05 -1.69 -15.83
N LEU A 96 6.31 -2.74 -15.46
CA LEU A 96 4.86 -2.69 -15.32
C LEU A 96 4.47 -2.76 -13.83
N LEU A 97 4.10 -1.62 -13.26
CA LEU A 97 3.59 -1.52 -11.90
C LEU A 97 2.08 -1.82 -11.88
N VAL A 98 1.65 -2.84 -11.13
CA VAL A 98 0.25 -3.29 -11.12
C VAL A 98 -0.29 -3.31 -9.70
N GLY A 99 -1.41 -2.64 -9.44
CA GLY A 99 -2.02 -2.70 -8.11
C GLY A 99 -3.07 -1.64 -7.82
N GLY A 100 -3.72 -1.80 -6.66
CA GLY A 100 -4.78 -0.90 -6.17
C GLY A 100 -4.33 0.06 -5.06
N THR A 101 -3.13 -0.09 -4.49
CA THR A 101 -2.72 0.70 -3.33
C THR A 101 -2.26 2.09 -3.76
N GLY A 102 -3.22 3.02 -3.82
CA GLY A 102 -2.97 4.40 -4.28
C GLY A 102 -1.87 5.14 -3.53
N LEU A 103 -1.64 4.81 -2.24
CA LEU A 103 -0.55 5.41 -1.47
C LEU A 103 0.84 4.94 -1.93
N TYR A 104 0.98 3.69 -2.37
CA TYR A 104 2.23 3.15 -2.93
C TYR A 104 2.54 3.78 -4.29
N ILE A 105 1.53 3.87 -5.15
CA ILE A 105 1.64 4.56 -6.44
C ILE A 105 1.98 6.04 -6.22
N ARG A 106 1.37 6.70 -5.23
CA ARG A 106 1.66 8.08 -4.90
C ARG A 106 3.07 8.25 -4.36
N SER A 107 3.55 7.38 -3.45
CA SER A 107 4.91 7.50 -2.89
C SER A 107 5.97 7.36 -3.98
N LEU A 108 5.76 6.47 -4.96
CA LEU A 108 6.67 6.32 -6.08
C LEU A 108 6.62 7.51 -7.06
N THR A 109 5.41 7.99 -7.42
CA THR A 109 5.24 9.00 -8.49
C THR A 109 5.38 10.45 -8.04
N LYS A 110 5.02 10.75 -6.79
CA LYS A 110 5.02 12.11 -6.23
C LYS A 110 6.00 12.27 -5.06
N GLY A 111 6.63 11.17 -4.63
CA GLY A 111 7.39 11.13 -3.39
C GLY A 111 6.50 10.94 -2.16
N ILE A 112 7.15 10.62 -1.06
CA ILE A 112 6.58 10.59 0.29
C ILE A 112 7.49 11.42 1.19
N PHE A 113 6.93 12.02 2.23
CA PHE A 113 7.78 12.74 3.20
C PHE A 113 8.70 11.73 3.89
N GLU A 114 9.96 12.11 4.07
CA GLU A 114 10.89 11.36 4.89
C GLU A 114 10.69 11.78 6.34
N GLY A 115 10.46 10.80 7.21
CA GLY A 115 10.24 11.05 8.63
C GLY A 115 10.50 9.80 9.45
N PRO A 116 10.40 9.90 10.78
CA PRO A 116 10.67 8.77 11.66
C PRO A 116 9.71 7.62 11.35
N ASP A 117 10.18 6.40 11.59
CA ASP A 117 9.37 5.19 11.52
C ASP A 117 8.18 5.25 12.50
N ALA A 118 7.26 4.30 12.36
CA ALA A 118 6.16 4.17 13.31
C ALA A 118 6.68 3.71 14.67
N ASP A 119 6.30 4.42 15.73
CA ASP A 119 6.54 4.02 17.11
C ASP A 119 5.22 3.52 17.70
N TRP A 120 5.07 2.19 17.73
CA TRP A 120 3.83 1.54 18.14
C TRP A 120 3.51 1.73 19.63
N GLU A 121 4.54 1.87 20.48
CA GLU A 121 4.34 2.14 21.90
C GLU A 121 3.82 3.57 22.10
N LEU A 122 4.43 4.54 21.42
CA LEU A 122 3.98 5.93 21.44
C LEU A 122 2.56 6.08 20.87
N ARG A 123 2.24 5.37 19.78
CA ARG A 123 0.87 5.37 19.23
C ARG A 123 -0.13 4.83 20.23
N LYS A 124 0.20 3.75 20.93
CA LYS A 124 -0.65 3.17 21.96
C LYS A 124 -0.86 4.15 23.10
N GLU A 125 0.20 4.80 23.59
CA GLU A 125 0.11 5.83 24.62
C GLU A 125 -0.80 6.98 24.20
N LEU A 126 -0.64 7.48 22.98
CA LEU A 126 -1.49 8.55 22.43
C LEU A 126 -2.96 8.11 22.32
N MET A 127 -3.22 6.89 21.84
CA MET A 127 -4.59 6.35 21.78
C MET A 127 -5.23 6.23 23.16
N ASP A 128 -4.47 5.75 24.16
CA ASP A 128 -4.96 5.61 25.53
C ASP A 128 -5.18 6.97 26.19
N ARG A 129 -4.39 7.98 25.82
CA ARG A 129 -4.59 9.36 26.26
C ARG A 129 -5.86 9.97 25.66
N GLU A 130 -6.12 9.79 24.36
CA GLU A 130 -7.37 10.25 23.72
C GLU A 130 -8.60 9.65 24.42
N LYS A 131 -8.56 8.35 24.74
CA LYS A 131 -9.66 7.67 25.45
C LYS A 131 -9.89 8.22 26.86
N ARG A 132 -8.82 8.60 27.57
CA ARG A 132 -8.87 9.09 28.95
C ARG A 132 -9.32 10.54 29.06
N GLU A 133 -8.82 11.39 28.17
CA GLU A 133 -9.04 12.84 28.20
C GLU A 133 -10.29 13.27 27.40
N GLY A 134 -10.78 12.41 26.51
CA GLY A 134 -11.99 12.63 25.72
C GLY A 134 -11.72 12.90 24.24
N GLU A 135 -12.75 12.67 23.42
CA GLU A 135 -12.68 12.84 21.96
C GLU A 135 -12.27 14.28 21.58
N GLY A 136 -11.27 14.39 20.70
CA GLY A 136 -10.75 15.65 20.20
C GLY A 136 -9.61 16.24 21.05
N PHE A 137 -9.23 15.60 22.16
CA PHE A 137 -8.11 16.04 22.99
C PHE A 137 -6.81 16.13 22.17
N LEU A 138 -6.44 15.05 21.46
CA LEU A 138 -5.25 15.03 20.63
C LEU A 138 -5.36 15.98 19.44
N TYR A 139 -6.54 16.18 18.88
CA TYR A 139 -6.71 17.15 17.80
C TYR A 139 -6.49 18.59 18.28
N ASN A 140 -6.94 18.92 19.49
CA ASN A 140 -6.64 20.20 20.11
C ASN A 140 -5.16 20.35 20.44
N TYR A 141 -4.48 19.29 20.87
CA TYR A 141 -3.03 19.30 21.03
C TYR A 141 -2.31 19.49 19.67
N LEU A 142 -2.77 18.84 18.60
CA LEU A 142 -2.22 19.04 17.27
C LEU A 142 -2.32 20.50 16.82
N LYS A 143 -3.44 21.18 17.10
CA LYS A 143 -3.60 22.61 16.80
C LYS A 143 -2.56 23.50 17.46
N THR A 144 -2.04 23.14 18.63
CA THR A 144 -1.04 23.96 19.33
C THR A 144 0.37 23.74 18.76
N ILE A 145 0.72 22.51 18.39
CA ILE A 145 2.06 22.16 17.90
C ILE A 145 2.22 22.36 16.38
N ASP A 146 1.16 22.13 15.61
CA ASP A 146 1.14 22.18 14.15
C ASP A 146 -0.24 22.59 13.60
N PRO A 147 -0.59 23.90 13.67
CA PRO A 147 -1.87 24.42 13.19
C PRO A 147 -2.15 24.11 11.72
N GLU A 148 -1.11 24.11 10.88
CA GLU A 148 -1.22 23.84 9.44
C GLU A 148 -1.63 22.39 9.15
N ALA A 149 -1.09 21.43 9.91
CA ALA A 149 -1.51 20.05 9.82
C ALA A 149 -2.96 19.89 10.33
N ALA A 150 -3.31 20.53 11.44
CA ALA A 150 -4.66 20.48 12.01
C ALA A 150 -5.74 21.01 11.05
N LEU A 151 -5.42 22.02 10.22
CA LEU A 151 -6.34 22.54 9.20
C LEU A 151 -6.63 21.53 8.08
N LYS A 152 -5.66 20.65 7.75
CA LYS A 152 -5.78 19.66 6.67
C LYS A 152 -6.33 18.31 7.15
N ILE A 153 -6.14 17.99 8.42
CA ILE A 153 -6.58 16.74 9.03
C ILE A 153 -7.97 16.95 9.63
N HIS A 154 -8.93 16.10 9.26
CA HIS A 154 -10.26 16.15 9.85
C HIS A 154 -10.17 15.78 11.34
N HIS A 155 -10.89 16.48 12.22
CA HIS A 155 -10.82 16.29 13.68
C HIS A 155 -11.09 14.84 14.14
N ARG A 156 -11.92 14.10 13.39
CA ARG A 156 -12.21 12.67 13.65
C ARG A 156 -11.17 11.69 13.08
N ASP A 157 -10.22 12.17 12.29
CA ASP A 157 -9.14 11.34 11.75
C ASP A 157 -8.04 11.18 12.79
N LEU A 158 -8.35 10.38 13.82
CA LEU A 158 -7.45 10.11 14.95
C LEU A 158 -6.14 9.49 14.46
N ARG A 159 -6.18 8.64 13.44
CA ARG A 159 -4.99 7.98 12.88
C ARG A 159 -4.01 9.01 12.30
N ARG A 160 -4.49 9.96 11.49
CA ARG A 160 -3.62 11.03 10.96
C ARG A 160 -3.19 12.01 12.04
N THR A 161 -4.06 12.30 13.00
CA THR A 161 -3.74 13.16 14.15
C THR A 161 -2.59 12.58 14.97
N ILE A 162 -2.68 11.30 15.33
CA ILE A 162 -1.62 10.55 16.02
C ILE A 162 -0.34 10.55 15.20
N ARG A 163 -0.38 10.27 13.89
CA ARG A 163 0.84 10.30 13.04
C ARG A 163 1.49 11.69 13.03
N ALA A 164 0.71 12.77 12.96
CA ALA A 164 1.26 14.12 12.95
C ALA A 164 1.94 14.47 14.29
N ILE A 165 1.31 14.08 15.41
CA ILE A 165 1.87 14.24 16.76
C ILE A 165 3.12 13.37 16.93
N GLU A 166 3.07 12.10 16.55
CA GLU A 166 4.18 11.14 16.59
C GLU A 166 5.41 11.69 15.87
N VAL A 167 5.23 12.16 14.63
CA VAL A 167 6.32 12.76 13.84
C VAL A 167 6.90 13.97 14.55
N PHE A 168 6.07 14.84 15.12
CA PHE A 168 6.55 16.01 15.86
C PHE A 168 7.32 15.62 17.13
N LEU A 169 6.81 14.65 17.90
CA LEU A 169 7.44 14.22 19.14
C LEU A 169 8.81 13.59 18.90
N LEU A 170 8.94 12.76 17.87
CA LEU A 170 10.17 12.05 17.53
C LEU A 170 11.19 12.93 16.82
N SER A 171 10.76 13.78 15.87
CA SER A 171 11.68 14.57 15.03
C SER A 171 11.89 16.00 15.50
N LYS A 172 11.04 16.50 16.41
CA LYS A 172 10.91 17.93 16.78
C LYS A 172 10.63 18.86 15.60
N ARG A 173 10.18 18.32 14.47
CA ARG A 173 9.78 19.08 13.27
C ARG A 173 8.28 18.94 13.04
N ARG A 174 7.65 20.02 12.58
CA ARG A 174 6.22 20.02 12.24
C ARG A 174 5.94 19.07 11.08
N PHE A 175 4.87 18.29 11.20
CA PHE A 175 4.43 17.35 10.18
C PHE A 175 4.07 18.06 8.87
N SER A 176 3.41 19.20 8.96
CA SER A 176 3.08 20.08 7.82
C SER A 176 4.31 20.50 7.00
N HIS A 177 5.40 20.88 7.68
CA HIS A 177 6.64 21.27 7.04
C HIS A 177 7.30 20.10 6.32
N MET A 178 7.31 18.90 6.93
CA MET A 178 7.92 17.71 6.32
C MET A 178 7.15 17.25 5.08
N LEU A 179 5.82 17.39 5.05
CA LEU A 179 5.00 17.07 3.87
C LEU A 179 5.33 17.91 2.63
N SER A 180 5.96 19.08 2.79
CA SER A 180 6.31 19.97 1.67
C SER A 180 7.57 19.53 0.91
N LYS A 181 8.38 18.65 1.51
CA LYS A 181 9.63 18.14 0.94
C LYS A 181 9.45 16.69 0.50
N THR A 182 9.12 16.51 -0.77
CA THR A 182 8.97 15.17 -1.36
C THR A 182 9.74 15.09 -2.66
N ASP A 183 10.66 14.14 -2.75
CA ASP A 183 11.44 13.92 -3.98
C ASP A 183 10.66 13.04 -4.94
N ARG A 184 10.51 13.54 -6.17
CA ARG A 184 9.95 12.74 -7.27
C ARG A 184 11.02 11.80 -7.79
N THR A 185 10.59 10.62 -8.22
CA THR A 185 11.48 9.71 -8.95
C THR A 185 11.70 10.24 -10.37
N PRO A 186 12.88 9.98 -10.97
CA PRO A 186 13.23 10.46 -12.32
C PRO A 186 12.65 9.55 -13.41
N TYR A 187 11.39 9.17 -13.29
CA TYR A 187 10.71 8.26 -14.20
C TYR A 187 9.54 8.95 -14.90
N ASP A 188 9.29 8.54 -16.15
CA ASP A 188 8.16 8.99 -16.94
C ASP A 188 7.02 7.98 -16.80
N PHE A 189 5.91 8.41 -16.18
CA PHE A 189 4.84 7.50 -15.81
C PHE A 189 3.68 7.52 -16.79
N ILE A 190 3.38 6.38 -17.41
CA ILE A 190 2.13 6.15 -18.15
C ILE A 190 1.12 5.51 -17.20
N LYS A 191 0.01 6.20 -16.91
CA LYS A 191 -1.00 5.73 -15.95
C LYS A 191 -2.25 5.27 -16.68
N ILE A 192 -2.54 3.98 -16.57
CA ILE A 192 -3.73 3.33 -17.11
C ILE A 192 -4.62 2.96 -15.92
N CYS A 193 -5.81 3.55 -15.85
CA CYS A 193 -6.79 3.26 -14.81
C CYS A 193 -7.94 2.46 -15.42
N LEU A 194 -8.08 1.21 -15.03
CA LEU A 194 -9.22 0.38 -15.43
C LEU A 194 -10.48 0.84 -14.71
N TYR A 195 -11.56 0.88 -15.48
CA TYR A 195 -12.87 1.28 -15.03
C TYR A 195 -13.89 0.21 -15.39
N ARG A 196 -14.89 0.06 -14.52
CA ARG A 196 -16.07 -0.77 -14.73
C ARG A 196 -17.25 -0.09 -14.03
N ASP A 197 -18.46 -0.34 -14.52
CA ASP A 197 -19.67 0.17 -13.88
C ASP A 197 -19.75 -0.32 -12.41
N ARG A 198 -20.28 0.54 -11.53
CA ARG A 198 -20.31 0.27 -10.09
C ARG A 198 -21.17 -0.95 -9.75
N ARG A 199 -22.31 -1.15 -10.43
CA ARG A 199 -23.20 -2.29 -10.15
C ARG A 199 -22.54 -3.59 -10.56
N GLU A 200 -21.91 -3.61 -11.73
CA GLU A 200 -21.16 -4.76 -12.20
C GLU A 200 -19.97 -5.08 -11.28
N LEU A 201 -19.25 -4.05 -10.83
CA LEU A 201 -18.14 -4.20 -9.90
C LEU A 201 -18.57 -4.85 -8.59
N TYR A 202 -19.70 -4.44 -8.03
CA TYR A 202 -20.21 -4.98 -6.76
C TYR A 202 -20.63 -6.44 -6.92
N ARG A 203 -21.34 -6.78 -7.99
CA ARG A 203 -21.68 -8.18 -8.29
C ARG A 203 -20.42 -9.07 -8.34
N LEU A 204 -19.37 -8.61 -9.02
CA LEU A 204 -18.11 -9.36 -9.12
C LEU A 204 -17.33 -9.42 -7.81
N ILE A 205 -17.48 -8.43 -6.93
CA ILE A 205 -16.89 -8.46 -5.59
C ILE A 205 -17.61 -9.52 -4.76
N ASP A 206 -18.94 -9.54 -4.78
CA ASP A 206 -19.77 -10.49 -4.04
C ASP A 206 -19.46 -11.93 -4.50
N GLU A 207 -19.52 -12.19 -5.80
CA GLU A 207 -19.18 -13.50 -6.39
C GLU A 207 -17.76 -13.95 -6.03
N ARG A 208 -16.80 -13.03 -6.00
CA ARG A 208 -15.42 -13.36 -5.62
C ARG A 208 -15.32 -13.73 -4.14
N VAL A 209 -16.07 -13.07 -3.26
CA VAL A 209 -16.09 -13.43 -1.83
C VAL A 209 -16.66 -14.83 -1.66
N ASP A 210 -17.76 -15.15 -2.33
CA ASP A 210 -18.35 -16.50 -2.31
C ASP A 210 -17.33 -17.55 -2.78
N HIS A 211 -16.63 -17.29 -3.89
CA HIS A 211 -15.57 -18.18 -4.36
C HIS A 211 -14.38 -18.30 -3.39
N MET A 212 -14.03 -17.23 -2.66
CA MET A 212 -13.00 -17.32 -1.62
C MET A 212 -13.45 -18.23 -0.47
N MET A 213 -14.72 -18.14 -0.08
CA MET A 213 -15.31 -19.00 0.96
C MET A 213 -15.25 -20.47 0.53
N ASP A 214 -15.66 -20.78 -0.70
CA ASP A 214 -15.63 -22.14 -1.26
C ASP A 214 -14.20 -22.71 -1.33
N ARG A 215 -13.19 -21.84 -1.53
CA ARG A 215 -11.77 -22.22 -1.59
C ARG A 215 -11.11 -22.38 -0.21
N GLY A 216 -11.85 -22.15 0.88
CA GLY A 216 -11.32 -22.32 2.24
C GLY A 216 -10.71 -21.06 2.85
N LEU A 217 -11.27 -19.87 2.57
CA LEU A 217 -10.87 -18.62 3.21
C LEU A 217 -10.89 -18.71 4.75
N ILE A 218 -11.87 -19.42 5.31
CA ILE A 218 -12.00 -19.61 6.76
C ILE A 218 -10.79 -20.41 7.28
N GLU A 219 -10.42 -21.47 6.59
CA GLU A 219 -9.31 -22.36 6.96
C GLU A 219 -7.96 -21.62 6.86
N GLU A 220 -7.74 -20.86 5.80
CA GLU A 220 -6.57 -19.98 5.66
C GLU A 220 -6.47 -19.00 6.84
N THR A 221 -7.59 -18.35 7.17
CA THR A 221 -7.64 -17.38 8.27
C THR A 221 -7.35 -18.04 9.62
N LYS A 222 -7.94 -19.22 9.89
CA LYS A 222 -7.68 -19.99 11.13
C LYS A 222 -6.21 -20.39 11.25
N GLU A 223 -5.58 -20.79 10.15
CA GLU A 223 -4.16 -21.15 10.15
C GLU A 223 -3.27 -19.95 10.43
N LEU A 224 -3.56 -18.81 9.79
CA LEU A 224 -2.84 -17.56 10.01
C LEU A 224 -2.91 -17.11 11.47
N LEU A 225 -4.09 -17.12 12.08
CA LEU A 225 -4.28 -16.75 13.49
C LEU A 225 -3.56 -17.70 14.44
N ARG A 226 -3.45 -18.99 14.10
CA ARG A 226 -2.70 -19.96 14.91
C ARG A 226 -1.19 -19.73 14.83
N ARG A 227 -0.66 -19.42 13.64
CA ARG A 227 0.77 -19.19 13.42
C ARG A 227 1.25 -17.82 13.88
N HIS A 228 0.38 -16.80 13.79
CA HIS A 228 0.72 -15.41 14.08
C HIS A 228 -0.30 -14.80 15.07
N PRO A 229 -0.27 -15.20 16.36
CA PRO A 229 -1.24 -14.72 17.35
C PRO A 229 -1.17 -13.21 17.61
N ASN A 230 -0.04 -12.56 17.27
CA ASN A 230 0.19 -11.12 17.40
C ASN A 230 0.22 -10.42 16.02
N MET A 231 -0.57 -10.89 15.05
CA MET A 231 -0.58 -10.35 13.69
C MET A 231 -0.79 -8.82 13.69
N VAL A 232 0.05 -8.12 12.93
CA VAL A 232 -0.02 -6.65 12.75
C VAL A 232 -0.81 -6.29 11.49
N ALA A 233 -1.02 -7.25 10.57
CA ALA A 233 -1.78 -7.06 9.34
C ALA A 233 -3.29 -6.96 9.61
N MET A 234 -3.72 -5.82 10.16
CA MET A 234 -5.07 -5.23 10.06
C MET A 234 -4.98 -3.71 10.23
#